data_AF-A0A2V6JDY7-F1
#
_entry.id   AF-A0A2V6JDY7-F1
#
_cell.length_a   1.000
_cell.length_b   1.000
_cell.length_c   1.000
_cell.angle_alpha   90.00
_cell.angle_beta   90.00
_cell.angle_gamma   90.00
#
_symmetry.space_group_name_H-M   'P 1'
#
loop_
_entity.id
_entity.type
_entity.pdbx_description
1 polymer ?
#
loop_
_entity_poly.entity_id
_entity_poly.type
_entity_poly.pdbx_seq_one_letter_code
_entity_poly.pdbx_strand_id
1 'polypeptide(L)'
;MKNVGEMPERNTVYDVDGKIYSRLAGANRLKVSLSEVSPFFIAAVLAREDTRFYEHKGIDWRGILRALVRDITSGSAKEGASSITQQLARNS
;
A
#
# COMPACT_ATOMS: atom_id res chain seq x y z
N MET A 1 -5.38 18.33 9.65
CA MET A 1 -5.49 16.87 9.42
C MET A 1 -4.66 16.55 8.19
N LYS A 2 -3.88 15.47 8.20
CA LYS A 2 -3.19 15.03 6.97
C LYS A 2 -4.24 14.55 5.97
N ASN A 3 -4.12 14.96 4.71
CA ASN A 3 -5.01 14.48 3.66
C ASN A 3 -4.62 13.03 3.31
N VAL A 4 -5.58 12.11 3.40
CA VAL A 4 -5.37 10.71 3.02
C VAL A 4 -5.07 10.65 1.51
N GLY A 5 -3.94 10.05 1.15
CA GLY A 5 -3.46 9.99 -0.23
C GLY A 5 -2.44 11.07 -0.61
N GLU A 6 -2.26 12.12 0.21
CA GLU A 6 -1.14 13.05 0.05
C GLU A 6 0.11 12.49 0.73
N MET A 7 0.89 11.76 -0.06
CA MET A 7 2.18 11.25 0.39
C MET A 7 3.30 12.22 0.01
N PRO A 8 4.26 12.51 0.92
CA PRO A 8 5.42 13.31 0.58
C PRO A 8 6.22 12.62 -0.52
N GLU A 9 6.67 13.40 -1.48
CA GLU A 9 7.53 12.99 -2.57
C GLU A 9 8.86 13.73 -2.48
N ARG A 10 9.85 13.25 -3.24
CA ARG A 10 11.09 14.01 -3.42
C ARG A 10 10.89 15.08 -4.48
N ASN A 11 11.58 16.19 -4.35
CA ASN A 11 11.78 17.10 -5.47
C ASN A 11 12.87 16.52 -6.39
N THR A 12 12.62 16.48 -7.70
CA THR A 12 13.58 15.98 -8.71
C THR A 12 13.92 17.12 -9.66
N VAL A 13 15.21 17.34 -9.91
CA VAL A 13 15.75 18.34 -10.83
C VAL A 13 16.14 17.64 -12.12
N TYR A 14 15.69 18.18 -13.26
CA TYR A 14 15.98 17.68 -14.60
C TYR A 14 16.95 18.61 -15.33
N ASP A 15 17.76 18.06 -16.24
CA ASP A 15 18.58 18.85 -17.17
C ASP A 15 17.77 19.29 -18.41
N VAL A 16 18.44 19.99 -19.33
CA VAL A 16 17.83 20.53 -20.56
C VAL A 16 17.33 19.45 -21.52
N ASP A 17 17.86 18.22 -21.40
CA ASP A 17 17.47 17.07 -22.21
C ASP A 17 16.39 16.22 -21.51
N GLY A 18 15.91 16.66 -20.33
CA GLY A 18 14.88 15.98 -19.55
C GLY A 18 15.39 14.79 -18.71
N LYS A 19 16.71 14.62 -18.59
CA LYS A 19 17.30 13.56 -17.75
C LYS A 19 17.41 14.04 -16.30
N ILE A 20 17.25 13.10 -15.36
CA ILE A 20 17.38 13.40 -13.92
C ILE A 20 18.81 13.85 -13.62
N TYR A 21 18.97 15.11 -13.23
CA TYR A 21 20.24 15.70 -12.81
C TYR A 21 20.48 15.46 -11.31
N SER A 22 19.47 15.71 -10.48
CA SER A 22 19.59 15.52 -9.03
C SER A 22 18.24 15.26 -8.35
N ARG A 23 18.29 14.68 -7.15
CA ARG A 23 17.12 14.44 -6.29
C ARG A 23 17.36 15.16 -4.96
N LEU A 24 16.46 16.07 -4.61
CA LEU A 24 16.53 16.83 -3.37
C LEU A 24 15.90 16.04 -2.21
N ALA A 25 16.01 16.57 -0.99
CA ALA A 25 15.48 15.95 0.22
C ALA A 25 13.96 15.67 0.12
N GLY A 26 13.56 14.49 0.63
CA GLY A 26 12.18 14.00 0.59
C GLY A 26 12.13 12.48 0.60
N ALA A 27 10.92 11.90 0.66
CA ALA A 27 10.76 10.46 0.60
C ALA A 27 11.14 9.92 -0.79
N ASN A 28 11.84 8.78 -0.85
CA ASN A 28 12.23 8.08 -2.09
C ASN A 28 11.00 7.46 -2.78
N ARG A 29 10.09 8.30 -3.28
CA ARG A 29 8.82 7.94 -3.90
C ARG A 29 8.67 8.67 -5.24
N LEU A 30 7.93 8.05 -6.15
CA LEU A 30 7.44 8.61 -7.41
C LEU A 30 5.96 8.23 -7.50
N LYS A 31 5.05 9.20 -7.55
CA LYS A 31 3.65 8.94 -7.85
C LYS A 31 3.50 8.60 -9.32
N VAL A 32 2.76 7.54 -9.56
CA VAL A 32 2.34 7.08 -10.88
C VAL A 32 0.83 6.89 -10.83
N SER A 33 0.18 7.06 -11.97
CA SER A 33 -1.22 6.70 -12.12
C SER A 33 -1.39 5.18 -12.02
N LEU A 34 -2.55 4.72 -11.55
CA LEU A 34 -2.81 3.26 -11.46
C LEU A 34 -2.75 2.58 -12.85
N SER A 35 -3.06 3.32 -13.92
CA SER A 35 -2.96 2.86 -15.32
C SER A 35 -1.53 2.57 -15.78
N GLU A 36 -0.52 3.15 -15.13
CA GLU A 36 0.90 2.88 -15.42
C GLU A 36 1.41 1.63 -14.69
N VAL A 37 0.60 1.06 -13.78
CA VAL A 37 0.97 -0.11 -12.99
C VAL A 37 0.50 -1.37 -13.71
N SER A 38 1.39 -2.36 -13.83
CA SER A 38 1.05 -3.65 -14.41
C SER A 38 -0.15 -4.29 -13.68
N PRO A 39 -1.18 -4.76 -14.42
CA PRO A 39 -2.30 -5.48 -13.82
C PRO A 39 -1.87 -6.69 -12.98
N PHE A 40 -0.76 -7.35 -13.36
CA PHE A 40 -0.21 -8.47 -12.60
C PHE A 40 0.37 -8.03 -11.25
N PHE A 41 0.98 -6.84 -11.20
CA PHE A 41 1.48 -6.30 -9.94
C PHE A 41 0.31 -5.97 -8.99
N ILE A 42 -0.75 -5.33 -9.51
CA ILE A 42 -1.97 -5.06 -8.74
C ILE A 42 -2.55 -6.37 -8.20
N ALA A 43 -2.70 -7.38 -9.06
CA ALA A 43 -3.22 -8.68 -8.66
C ALA A 43 -2.35 -9.37 -7.59
N ALA A 44 -1.01 -9.29 -7.72
CA ALA A 44 -0.09 -9.86 -6.75
C ALA A 44 -0.20 -9.19 -5.38
N VAL A 45 -0.28 -7.85 -5.35
CA VAL A 45 -0.46 -7.09 -4.10
C VAL A 45 -1.80 -7.44 -3.45
N LEU A 46 -2.90 -7.45 -4.21
CA LEU A 46 -4.21 -7.85 -3.69
C LEU A 46 -4.18 -9.29 -3.17
N ALA A 47 -3.59 -10.23 -3.91
CA ALA A 47 -3.50 -11.62 -3.48
C ALA A 47 -2.70 -11.80 -2.18
N ARG A 48 -1.67 -10.97 -1.95
CA ARG A 48 -0.77 -11.08 -0.80
C ARG A 48 -1.24 -10.31 0.44
N GLU A 49 -1.80 -9.13 0.24
CA GLU A 49 -2.12 -8.18 1.31
C GLU A 49 -3.63 -8.12 1.62
N ASP A 50 -4.48 -8.18 0.60
CA ASP A 50 -5.92 -7.93 0.76
C ASP A 50 -6.76 -8.58 -0.36
N THR A 51 -6.90 -9.90 -0.27
CA THR A 51 -7.56 -10.75 -1.30
C THR A 51 -9.01 -10.36 -1.60
N ARG A 52 -9.69 -9.66 -0.68
CA ARG A 52 -11.10 -9.26 -0.79
C ARG A 52 -11.28 -7.75 -0.78
N PHE A 53 -10.23 -7.01 -1.17
CA PHE A 53 -10.21 -5.56 -1.15
C PHE A 53 -11.48 -4.92 -1.73
N TYR A 54 -11.94 -5.41 -2.90
CA TYR A 54 -13.12 -4.89 -3.59
C TYR A 54 -14.47 -5.35 -3.01
N GLU A 55 -14.48 -6.36 -2.13
CA GLU A 55 -15.72 -6.88 -1.53
C GLU A 55 -16.07 -6.16 -0.23
N HIS A 56 -15.09 -5.56 0.44
CA HIS A 56 -15.28 -4.92 1.73
C HIS A 56 -15.16 -3.40 1.67
N LYS A 57 -15.72 -2.71 2.68
CA LYS A 57 -15.72 -1.24 2.77
C LYS A 57 -14.59 -0.71 3.66
N GLY A 58 -13.38 -1.26 3.50
CA GLY A 58 -12.16 -0.83 4.18
C GLY A 58 -11.79 -1.61 5.44
N ILE A 59 -12.66 -2.44 5.99
CA ILE A 59 -12.32 -3.39 7.06
C ILE A 59 -12.74 -4.80 6.63
N ASP A 60 -11.79 -5.73 6.62
CA ASP A 60 -12.03 -7.13 6.31
C ASP A 60 -12.34 -7.95 7.57
N TRP A 61 -13.60 -7.90 8.04
CA TRP A 61 -14.02 -8.66 9.23
C TRP A 61 -13.77 -10.17 9.10
N ARG A 62 -13.92 -10.71 7.89
CA ARG A 62 -13.64 -12.13 7.62
C ARG A 62 -12.15 -12.44 7.72
N GLY A 63 -11.30 -11.53 7.24
CA GLY A 63 -9.84 -11.64 7.34
C GLY A 63 -9.38 -11.59 8.79
N ILE A 64 -9.92 -10.65 9.57
CA ILE A 64 -9.65 -10.52 11.01
C ILE A 64 -10.03 -11.81 11.76
N LEU A 65 -11.23 -12.33 11.54
CA LEU A 65 -11.67 -13.57 12.21
C LEU A 65 -10.83 -14.78 11.81
N ARG A 66 -10.48 -14.94 10.52
CA ARG A 66 -9.58 -16.02 10.10
C ARG A 66 -8.21 -15.92 10.77
N ALA A 67 -7.60 -14.74 10.71
CA ALA A 67 -6.28 -14.51 11.29
C ALA A 67 -6.28 -14.80 12.79
N LEU A 68 -7.32 -14.34 13.52
CA LEU A 68 -7.48 -14.64 14.94
C LEU A 68 -7.54 -16.16 15.21
N VAL A 69 -8.34 -16.91 14.45
CA VAL A 69 -8.43 -18.37 14.61
C VAL A 69 -7.09 -19.05 14.30
N ARG A 70 -6.39 -18.62 13.24
CA ARG A 70 -5.07 -19.17 12.89
C ARG A 70 -4.00 -18.85 13.94
N ASP A 71 -4.03 -17.66 14.50
CA ASP A 71 -3.06 -17.24 15.51
C ASP A 71 -3.27 -18.01 16.81
N ILE A 72 -4.52 -18.19 17.24
CA ILE A 72 -4.87 -19.02 18.40
C ILE A 72 -4.46 -20.49 18.17
N THR A 73 -4.87 -21.07 17.04
CA THR A 73 -4.58 -22.49 16.74
C THR A 73 -3.10 -22.76 16.54
N SER A 74 -2.32 -21.78 16.07
CA SER A 74 -0.88 -21.90 15.88
C SER A 74 -0.04 -21.42 17.07
N GLY A 75 -0.67 -20.87 18.10
CA GLY A 75 -0.02 -20.34 19.31
C GLY A 75 0.90 -19.14 19.07
N SER A 76 0.82 -18.49 17.90
CA SER A 76 1.70 -17.38 17.51
C SER A 76 1.03 -16.54 16.42
N ALA A 77 1.37 -15.25 16.35
CA ALA A 77 0.87 -14.38 15.28
C ALA A 77 1.49 -14.77 13.92
N LYS A 78 0.71 -15.41 13.04
CA LYS A 78 1.16 -15.90 11.73
C LYS A 78 0.46 -15.24 10.55
N GLU A 79 -0.74 -14.70 10.73
CA GLU A 79 -1.53 -14.11 9.65
C GLU A 79 -1.79 -12.62 9.87
N GLY A 80 -1.64 -11.81 8.81
CA GLY A 80 -1.99 -10.40 8.83
C GLY A 80 -3.49 -10.19 8.64
N ALA A 81 -4.09 -9.32 9.45
CA ALA A 81 -5.53 -9.02 9.41
C ALA A 81 -5.87 -7.64 8.82
N SER A 82 -4.86 -6.82 8.49
CA SER A 82 -5.08 -5.42 8.09
C SER A 82 -5.39 -5.27 6.61
N SER A 83 -6.42 -4.49 6.28
CA SER A 83 -6.76 -4.14 4.89
C SER A 83 -5.82 -3.07 4.32
N ILE A 84 -5.77 -2.95 2.99
CA ILE A 84 -5.03 -1.87 2.32
C ILE A 84 -5.52 -0.48 2.76
N THR A 85 -6.83 -0.32 3.00
CA THR A 85 -7.39 0.95 3.50
C THR A 85 -6.87 1.29 4.90
N GLN A 86 -6.77 0.32 5.80
CA GLN A 86 -6.20 0.53 7.13
C GLN A 86 -4.70 0.84 7.07
N GLN A 87 -3.97 0.16 6.19
CA GLN A 87 -2.55 0.44 5.95
C GLN A 87 -2.36 1.87 5.41
N LEU A 88 -3.20 2.32 4.46
CA LEU A 88 -3.18 3.68 3.95
C LEU A 88 -3.45 4.71 5.05
N ALA A 89 -4.47 4.50 5.88
CA ALA A 89 -4.80 5.40 6.99
C ALA A 89 -3.67 5.50 8.03
N ARG A 90 -2.92 4.42 8.25
CA ARG A 90 -1.78 4.38 9.18
C ARG A 90 -0.53 5.07 8.62
N ASN A 91 -0.33 4.97 7.30
CA ASN A 91 0.88 5.41 6.60
C ASN A 91 0.74 6.79 5.92
N SER A 92 -0.42 7.44 6.03
CA SER A 92 -0.67 8.80 5.53
C SER A 92 -0.18 9.84 6.53
#